data_AF-A0A931APT2-F1
#
_entry.id   AF-A0A931APT2-F1
#
_cell.length_a   1.000
_cell.length_b   1.000
_cell.length_c   1.000
_cell.angle_alpha   90.00
_cell.angle_beta   90.00
_cell.angle_gamma   90.00
#
_symmetry.space_group_name_H-M   'P 1'
#
loop_
_entity.id
_entity.type
_entity.pdbx_description
1 polymer ?
#
loop_
_entity_poly.entity_id
_entity_poly.type
_entity_poly.pdbx_seq_one_letter_code
_entity_poly.pdbx_strand_id
1 'polypeptide(L)'
;MKAGRWRVRAWHVVVAVAVVVVAVAGFAFWARGAQGPGLEGTWTGSAEHFTAKRIFPIEVRFKSGGGAMRWGADLRCSGRLGSTPSVMEFVLVQVVGEECYPGSLQMFPTSDANQMAIEVTREGEDEVTYSGKVARTS
;
A
#
# COMPACT_ATOMS: atom_id res chain seq x y z
N MET A 1 50.17 -33.85 -26.28
CA MET A 1 48.94 -34.32 -26.95
C MET A 1 47.73 -33.75 -26.24
N LYS A 2 46.85 -33.10 -27.01
CA LYS A 2 45.43 -32.74 -26.80
C LYS A 2 45.00 -32.03 -25.50
N ALA A 3 44.58 -30.77 -25.70
CA ALA A 3 43.85 -29.92 -24.78
C ALA A 3 42.37 -30.36 -24.60
N GLY A 4 41.75 -29.86 -23.53
CA GLY A 4 40.30 -29.72 -23.36
C GLY A 4 39.68 -30.82 -22.49
N ARG A 5 39.41 -30.62 -21.18
CA ARG A 5 38.45 -29.67 -20.59
C ARG A 5 37.06 -29.83 -21.23
N TRP A 6 36.02 -30.00 -20.40
CA TRP A 6 34.57 -30.06 -20.72
C TRP A 6 33.89 -31.43 -20.81
N ARG A 7 33.81 -32.13 -19.68
CA ARG A 7 32.61 -32.94 -19.36
C ARG A 7 31.96 -32.43 -18.09
N VAL A 8 31.79 -31.12 -17.98
CA VAL A 8 30.75 -30.59 -17.11
C VAL A 8 29.45 -31.00 -17.81
N ARG A 9 28.95 -32.17 -17.43
CA ARG A 9 27.76 -32.86 -17.96
C ARG A 9 26.73 -31.79 -18.27
N ALA A 10 26.33 -31.63 -19.53
CA ALA A 10 25.42 -30.56 -20.00
C ALA A 10 24.20 -30.32 -19.08
N TRP A 11 23.78 -31.37 -18.37
CA TRP A 11 22.86 -31.33 -17.23
C TRP A 11 23.13 -30.23 -16.19
N HIS A 12 24.38 -30.05 -15.74
CA HIS A 12 24.74 -29.00 -14.78
C HIS A 12 24.58 -27.60 -15.37
N VAL A 13 24.82 -27.45 -16.68
CA VAL A 13 24.60 -26.18 -17.37
C VAL A 13 23.10 -25.87 -17.42
N VAL A 14 22.26 -26.86 -17.74
CA VAL A 14 20.80 -26.71 -17.76
C VAL A 14 20.26 -26.36 -16.36
N VAL A 15 20.70 -27.06 -15.32
CA VAL A 15 20.29 -26.78 -13.93
C VAL A 15 20.75 -25.39 -13.49
N ALA A 16 22.00 -25.01 -13.78
CA ALA A 16 22.51 -23.69 -13.43
C ALA A 16 21.72 -22.58 -14.12
N VAL A 17 21.39 -22.75 -15.41
CA VAL A 17 20.56 -21.78 -16.16
C VAL A 17 19.16 -21.70 -15.56
N ALA A 18 18.52 -22.83 -15.24
CA ALA A 18 17.19 -22.84 -14.62
C ALA A 18 17.17 -22.12 -13.26
N VAL A 19 18.18 -22.38 -12.41
CA VAL A 19 18.32 -21.71 -11.10
C VAL A 19 18.50 -20.21 -11.28
N VAL A 20 19.34 -19.78 -12.24
CA VAL A 20 19.55 -18.36 -12.53
C VAL A 20 18.25 -17.71 -13.01
N VAL A 21 17.51 -18.37 -13.91
CA VAL A 21 16.22 -17.84 -14.42
C VAL A 21 15.22 -17.69 -13.27
N VAL A 22 15.09 -18.70 -12.40
CA VAL A 22 14.20 -18.65 -11.23
C VAL A 22 14.62 -17.56 -10.25
N ALA A 23 15.93 -17.41 -9.99
CA ALA A 23 16.45 -16.38 -9.12
C ALA A 23 16.19 -14.97 -9.68
N VAL A 24 16.41 -14.77 -10.98
CA VAL A 24 16.14 -13.49 -11.66
C VAL A 24 14.65 -13.19 -11.68
N ALA A 25 13.80 -14.18 -11.94
CA ALA A 25 12.35 -14.01 -11.90
C ALA A 25 11.85 -13.69 -10.48
N GLY A 26 12.35 -14.40 -9.47
CA GLY A 26 12.04 -14.16 -8.07
C GLY A 26 12.52 -12.78 -7.60
N PHE A 27 13.74 -12.38 -7.98
CA PHE A 27 14.27 -11.05 -7.67
C PHE A 27 13.48 -9.95 -8.38
N ALA A 28 13.13 -10.13 -9.65
CA ALA A 28 12.34 -9.16 -10.39
C ALA A 28 10.90 -9.05 -9.86
N PHE A 29 10.32 -10.15 -9.39
CA PHE A 29 9.01 -10.17 -8.72
C PHE A 29 9.07 -9.46 -7.36
N TRP A 30 10.11 -9.75 -6.55
CA TRP A 30 10.33 -9.08 -5.28
C TRP A 30 10.61 -7.57 -5.44
N ALA A 31 11.43 -7.19 -6.42
CA ALA A 31 11.74 -5.79 -6.73
C ALA A 31 10.51 -5.03 -7.27
N ARG A 32 9.64 -5.69 -8.05
CA ARG A 32 8.35 -5.11 -8.46
C ARG A 32 7.36 -5.02 -7.31
N GLY A 33 7.37 -5.97 -6.38
CA GLY A 33 6.58 -5.89 -5.15
C GLY A 33 7.03 -4.76 -4.23
N ALA A 34 8.33 -4.45 -4.20
CA ALA A 34 8.88 -3.30 -3.49
C ALA A 34 8.53 -1.95 -4.15
N GLN A 35 8.26 -1.96 -5.45
CA GLN A 35 7.65 -0.85 -6.18
C GLN A 35 6.13 -0.95 -6.03
N GLY A 36 5.62 -0.67 -4.83
CA GLY A 36 4.17 -0.61 -4.60
C GLY A 36 3.46 0.22 -5.69
N PRO A 37 2.19 -0.10 -6.02
CA PRO A 37 1.45 0.66 -7.03
C PRO A 37 1.57 2.14 -6.69
N GLY A 38 2.06 2.96 -7.63
CA GLY A 38 2.41 4.35 -7.35
C GLY A 38 1.21 5.10 -6.77
N LEU A 39 1.16 5.29 -5.45
CA LEU A 39 -0.02 5.80 -4.75
C LEU A 39 -0.29 7.29 -5.06
N GLU A 40 0.67 7.97 -5.67
CA GLU A 40 0.56 9.37 -6.08
C GLU A 40 -0.74 9.65 -6.81
N GLY A 41 -1.42 10.73 -6.42
CA GLY A 41 -2.73 11.08 -6.97
C GLY A 41 -3.79 11.21 -5.88
N THR A 42 -5.03 11.35 -6.32
CA THR A 42 -6.20 11.49 -5.45
C THR A 42 -7.00 10.20 -5.48
N TRP A 43 -7.38 9.75 -4.29
CA TRP A 43 -8.22 8.58 -4.06
C TRP A 43 -9.46 9.02 -3.31
N THR A 44 -10.63 8.72 -3.84
CA THR A 44 -11.90 9.08 -3.22
C THR A 44 -12.76 7.86 -3.05
N GLY A 45 -13.53 7.82 -1.97
CA GLY A 45 -14.50 6.77 -1.77
C GLY A 45 -15.24 6.96 -0.46
N SER A 46 -15.52 5.86 0.20
CA SER A 46 -16.32 5.86 1.40
C SER A 46 -15.89 4.76 2.35
N ALA A 47 -15.96 5.03 3.64
CA ALA A 47 -15.75 4.04 4.68
C ALA A 47 -16.89 4.02 5.69
N GLU A 48 -17.22 2.82 6.14
CA GLU A 48 -18.11 2.59 7.25
C GLU A 48 -17.37 2.84 8.56
N HIS A 49 -17.98 3.62 9.44
CA HIS A 49 -17.60 3.74 10.83
C HIS A 49 -18.40 2.72 11.65
N PHE A 50 -17.73 1.71 12.19
CA PHE A 50 -18.40 0.57 12.82
C PHE A 50 -19.29 0.97 14.02
N THR A 51 -18.79 1.80 14.93
CA THR A 51 -19.55 2.26 16.11
C THR A 51 -20.73 3.15 15.73
N ALA A 52 -20.55 4.04 14.75
CA ALA A 52 -21.60 4.96 14.31
C ALA A 52 -22.61 4.32 13.34
N LYS A 53 -22.31 3.12 12.81
CA LYS A 53 -23.10 2.41 11.78
C LYS A 53 -23.47 3.31 10.60
N ARG A 54 -22.50 4.11 10.17
CA ARG A 54 -22.67 5.15 9.14
C ARG A 54 -21.50 5.11 8.18
N ILE A 55 -21.79 5.41 6.92
CA ILE A 55 -20.81 5.52 5.87
C ILE A 55 -20.45 6.99 5.70
N PHE A 56 -19.16 7.28 5.69
CA PHE A 56 -18.62 8.63 5.52
C PHE A 56 -17.75 8.71 4.26
N PRO A 57 -17.76 9.86 3.55
CA PRO A 57 -16.84 10.07 2.45
C PRO A 57 -15.40 10.13 2.97
N ILE A 58 -14.48 9.63 2.15
CA ILE A 58 -13.04 9.71 2.40
C ILE A 58 -12.36 10.19 1.13
N GLU A 59 -11.37 11.07 1.32
CA GLU A 59 -10.46 11.51 0.29
C GLU A 59 -9.02 11.37 0.80
N VAL A 60 -8.17 10.74 0.01
CA VAL A 60 -6.74 10.61 0.29
C VAL A 60 -5.96 11.19 -0.88
N ARG A 61 -5.03 12.09 -0.59
CA ARG A 61 -4.13 12.68 -1.58
C ARG A 61 -2.71 12.29 -1.26
N PHE A 62 -2.03 11.65 -2.20
CA PHE A 62 -0.61 11.36 -2.11
C PHE A 62 0.17 12.23 -3.10
N LYS A 63 1.31 12.75 -2.65
CA LYS A 63 2.28 13.49 -3.45
C LYS A 63 3.67 12.94 -3.16
N SER A 64 4.64 13.32 -3.99
CA SER A 64 6.05 12.98 -3.74
C SER A 64 6.47 13.38 -2.32
N GLY A 65 6.71 12.39 -1.45
CA GLY A 65 7.18 12.60 -0.08
C GLY A 65 6.10 12.86 0.98
N GLY A 66 4.82 12.58 0.72
CA GLY A 66 3.80 12.57 1.77
C GLY A 66 2.36 12.49 1.27
N GLY A 67 1.42 12.64 2.20
CA GLY A 67 0.00 12.68 1.84
C GLY A 67 -0.84 13.48 2.81
N ALA A 68 -2.11 13.61 2.47
CA ALA A 68 -3.14 14.16 3.33
C ALA A 68 -4.41 13.33 3.18
N MET A 69 -5.15 13.19 4.26
CA MET A 69 -6.42 12.49 4.29
C MET A 69 -7.50 13.43 4.81
N ARG A 70 -8.69 13.32 4.23
CA ARG A 70 -9.92 13.96 4.69
C ARG A 70 -11.00 12.91 4.86
N TRP A 71 -11.78 13.01 5.93
CA TRP A 71 -12.81 12.03 6.26
C TRP A 71 -13.94 12.62 7.09
N GLY A 72 -14.94 11.79 7.40
CA GLY A 72 -16.10 12.16 8.21
C GLY A 72 -17.20 12.82 7.39
N ALA A 73 -18.28 13.23 8.06
CA ALA A 73 -19.38 13.93 7.42
C ALA A 73 -18.85 15.18 6.69
N ASP A 74 -19.20 15.31 5.41
CA ASP A 74 -18.78 16.41 4.54
C ASP A 74 -17.26 16.65 4.48
N LEU A 75 -16.45 15.61 4.71
CA LEU A 75 -14.98 15.69 4.74
C LEU A 75 -14.46 16.72 5.74
N ARG A 76 -15.14 16.86 6.90
CA ARG A 76 -14.80 17.86 7.93
C ARG A 76 -13.47 17.57 8.65
N CYS A 77 -13.10 16.31 8.83
CA CYS A 77 -11.84 15.93 9.43
C CYS A 77 -10.73 15.97 8.39
N SER A 78 -9.54 16.42 8.78
CA SER A 78 -8.36 16.39 7.93
C SER A 78 -7.10 16.08 8.72
N GLY A 79 -6.11 15.48 8.07
CA GLY A 79 -4.83 15.13 8.68
C GLY A 79 -3.75 14.92 7.64
N ARG A 80 -2.50 15.01 8.08
CA ARG A 80 -1.32 14.69 7.26
C ARG A 80 -0.99 13.22 7.41
N LEU A 81 -0.63 12.58 6.29
CA LEU A 81 -0.10 11.22 6.28
C LEU A 81 1.43 11.28 6.36
N GLY A 82 1.94 10.84 7.51
CA GLY A 82 3.35 10.57 7.74
C GLY A 82 3.74 9.21 7.15
N SER A 83 4.95 9.14 6.60
CA SER A 83 5.49 7.90 6.05
C SER A 83 5.89 6.94 7.16
N THR A 84 5.63 5.66 6.95
CA THR A 84 6.23 4.57 7.72
C THR A 84 7.24 3.81 6.85
N PRO A 85 8.00 2.84 7.40
CA PRO A 85 8.80 1.93 6.57
C PRO A 85 7.96 1.11 5.57
N SER A 86 6.66 0.97 5.82
CA SER A 86 5.71 0.33 4.91
C SER A 86 5.10 1.35 3.97
N VAL A 87 5.07 1.03 2.67
CA VAL A 87 4.46 1.89 1.64
C VAL A 87 2.93 1.87 1.66
N MET A 88 2.34 0.98 2.47
CA MET A 88 0.89 0.76 2.57
C MET A 88 0.33 1.16 3.92
N GLU A 89 1.17 1.67 4.81
CA GLU A 89 0.80 2.08 6.16
C GLU A 89 1.30 3.50 6.41
N PHE A 90 0.43 4.34 6.97
CA PHE A 90 0.69 5.75 7.17
C PHE A 90 0.23 6.16 8.57
N VAL A 91 1.00 7.03 9.20
CA VAL A 91 0.58 7.66 10.46
C VAL A 91 -0.25 8.90 10.13
N LEU A 92 -1.43 9.00 10.71
CA LEU A 92 -2.31 10.14 10.58
C LEU A 92 -1.97 11.15 11.69
N VAL A 93 -1.23 12.19 11.31
CA VAL A 93 -0.71 13.23 12.21
C VAL A 93 -1.27 14.60 11.85
N GLN A 94 -1.09 15.59 12.74
CA GLN A 94 -1.56 16.96 12.53
C GLN A 94 -3.06 17.01 12.19
N VAL A 95 -3.86 16.25 12.96
CA VAL A 95 -5.30 16.13 12.73
C VAL A 95 -6.03 17.39 13.17
N VAL A 96 -6.94 17.86 12.30
CA VAL A 96 -7.74 19.06 12.47
C VAL A 96 -9.22 18.74 12.24
N GLY A 97 -10.06 19.27 13.12
CA GLY A 97 -11.52 19.15 13.08
C GLY A 97 -12.09 18.72 14.43
N GLU A 98 -13.37 18.98 14.66
CA GLU A 98 -14.06 18.54 15.88
C GLU A 98 -14.28 17.03 15.87
N GLU A 99 -13.97 16.37 17.00
CA GLU A 99 -14.07 14.91 17.16
C GLU A 99 -13.23 14.12 16.14
N CYS A 100 -12.14 14.73 15.66
CA CYS A 100 -11.17 14.10 14.77
C CYS A 100 -9.93 13.74 15.58
N TYR A 101 -9.41 12.52 15.40
CA TYR A 101 -8.33 11.99 16.21
C TYR A 101 -7.16 11.51 15.33
N PRO A 102 -5.92 11.61 15.81
CA PRO A 102 -4.77 10.95 15.20
C PRO A 102 -4.93 9.42 15.19
N GLY A 103 -4.09 8.75 14.41
CA GLY A 103 -4.19 7.31 14.22
C GLY A 103 -3.31 6.77 13.10
N SER A 104 -3.73 5.67 12.48
CA SER A 104 -3.06 5.08 11.32
C SER A 104 -4.05 4.84 10.19
N LEU A 105 -3.54 4.90 8.96
CA LEU A 105 -4.22 4.51 7.72
C LEU A 105 -3.45 3.35 7.12
N GLN A 106 -4.12 2.22 6.94
CA GLN A 106 -3.64 1.09 6.16
C GLN A 106 -4.39 1.03 4.84
N MET A 107 -3.68 0.72 3.76
CA MET A 107 -4.25 0.52 2.43
C MET A 107 -3.94 -0.89 1.97
N PHE A 108 -4.87 -1.51 1.26
CA PHE A 108 -4.71 -2.86 0.73
C PHE A 108 -5.09 -2.91 -0.75
N PRO A 109 -4.30 -3.62 -1.58
CA PRO A 109 -4.64 -3.79 -2.99
C PRO A 109 -5.95 -4.57 -3.12
N THR A 110 -6.75 -4.20 -4.12
CA THR A 110 -7.91 -4.99 -4.53
C THR A 110 -7.65 -5.68 -5.87
N SER A 111 -8.63 -6.42 -6.40
CA SER A 111 -8.55 -6.98 -7.75
C SER A 111 -8.56 -5.91 -8.86
N ASP A 112 -9.01 -4.69 -8.56
CA ASP A 112 -8.95 -3.53 -9.45
C ASP A 112 -7.75 -2.65 -9.07
N ALA A 113 -6.81 -2.44 -9.99
CA ALA A 113 -5.61 -1.64 -9.76
C ALA A 113 -5.90 -0.15 -9.49
N ASN A 114 -7.10 0.32 -9.84
CA ASN A 114 -7.57 1.68 -9.54
C ASN A 114 -8.38 1.75 -8.25
N GLN A 115 -8.50 0.65 -7.50
CA GLN A 115 -9.20 0.61 -6.22
C GLN A 115 -8.33 0.02 -5.11
N MET A 116 -8.48 0.59 -3.92
CA MET A 116 -7.81 0.14 -2.71
C MET A 116 -8.84 -0.01 -1.60
N ALA A 117 -8.71 -1.07 -0.81
CA ALA A 117 -9.38 -1.12 0.48
C ALA A 117 -8.58 -0.28 1.48
N ILE A 118 -9.28 0.33 2.44
CA ILE A 118 -8.65 1.13 3.48
C ILE A 118 -9.17 0.71 4.85
N GLU A 119 -8.29 0.80 5.83
CA GLU A 119 -8.61 0.67 7.25
C GLU A 119 -7.97 1.84 8.00
N VAL A 120 -8.74 2.46 8.89
CA VAL A 120 -8.27 3.55 9.74
C VAL A 120 -8.47 3.15 11.18
N THR A 121 -7.41 3.23 11.96
CA THR A 121 -7.40 2.91 13.39
C THR A 121 -7.05 4.18 14.16
N ARG A 122 -7.84 4.51 15.19
CA ARG A 122 -7.54 5.64 16.08
C ARG A 122 -6.30 5.33 16.92
N GLU A 123 -5.48 6.35 17.18
CA GLU A 123 -4.35 6.22 18.09
C GLU A 123 -4.79 5.73 19.48
N GLY A 124 -4.12 4.71 19.98
CA GLY A 124 -4.44 4.07 21.27
C GLY A 124 -5.58 3.05 21.22
N GLU A 125 -6.18 2.83 20.06
CA GLU A 125 -7.13 1.73 19.82
C GLU A 125 -6.46 0.62 18.99
N ASP A 126 -6.80 -0.64 19.30
CA ASP A 126 -6.35 -1.80 18.52
C ASP A 126 -7.39 -2.19 17.44
N GLU A 127 -8.60 -1.65 17.54
CA GLU A 127 -9.72 -1.96 16.64
C GLU A 127 -9.81 -0.94 15.49
N VAL A 128 -10.19 -1.43 14.31
CA VAL A 128 -10.43 -0.58 13.13
C VAL A 128 -11.64 0.31 13.38
N THR A 129 -11.46 1.62 13.29
CA THR A 129 -12.52 2.61 13.48
C THR A 129 -13.32 2.82 12.20
N TYR A 130 -12.64 2.86 11.04
CA TYR A 130 -13.24 2.99 9.72
C TYR A 130 -12.70 1.95 8.75
N SER A 131 -13.57 1.33 7.95
CA SER A 131 -13.15 0.46 6.84
C SER A 131 -13.92 0.75 5.56
N GLY A 132 -13.26 0.69 4.41
CA GLY A 132 -13.90 1.08 3.16
C GLY A 132 -13.08 0.82 1.92
N LYS A 133 -13.52 1.42 0.82
CA LYS A 133 -12.81 1.39 -0.45
C LYS A 133 -12.66 2.79 -1.01
N VAL A 134 -11.54 3.04 -1.65
CA VAL A 134 -11.25 4.27 -2.39
C VAL A 134 -10.84 3.92 -3.82
N ALA A 135 -11.24 4.75 -4.76
CA ALA A 135 -10.87 4.66 -6.16
C ALA A 135 -10.01 5.86 -6.56
N ARG A 136 -9.02 5.63 -7.43
CA ARG A 136 -8.17 6.69 -7.98
C ARG A 136 -8.99 7.57 -8.92
N THR A 137 -8.95 8.89 -8.70
CA THR A 137 -9.70 9.88 -9.49
C THR A 137 -8.81 10.89 -10.22
N SER A 138 -7.54 11.01 -9.86
CA SER A 138 -6.55 11.84 -10.58
C SER A 138 -5.14 11.31 -10.37
#